data_AF-A0A2D6L549-F1
#
_entry.id   AF-A0A2D6L549-F1
#
_cell.length_a   1.000
_cell.length_b   1.000
_cell.length_c   1.000
_cell.angle_alpha   90.00
_cell.angle_beta   90.00
_cell.angle_gamma   90.00
#
_symmetry.space_group_name_H-M   'P 1'
#
loop_
_entity.id
_entity.type
_entity.pdbx_description
1 polymer ?
#
loop_
_entity_poly.entity_id
_entity_poly.type
_entity_poly.pdbx_seq_one_letter_code
_entity_poly.pdbx_strand_id
1 'polypeptide(L)'
;MALKNNRLRRSIQDGYESFAAFAKQHKLSYGTVIQYMCLTRSPFKKDGSFKPTALRIARALGADPSVLYPPDLYGLPQTRFTLEVDMKQLSAARRGIGLLSSGQEVLDDDPIIRGSDSSEITRALSILMPKEQEILSCLYGITQESMSREECAEKFNLSVDEIRKIEINAYMKLSVEDRKLVMRPFR
;
A
#
# COMPACT_ATOMS: atom_id res chain seq x y z
N MET A 1 -7.73 -10.38 -12.39
CA MET A 1 -8.21 -9.71 -11.16
C MET A 1 -9.46 -8.92 -11.49
N ALA A 2 -10.50 -8.96 -10.66
CA ALA A 2 -11.69 -8.12 -10.85
C ALA A 2 -11.51 -6.82 -10.08
N LEU A 3 -11.67 -5.68 -10.75
CA LEU A 3 -11.65 -4.36 -10.11
C LEU A 3 -12.82 -4.25 -9.12
N LYS A 4 -12.54 -3.74 -7.92
CA LYS A 4 -13.53 -3.55 -6.85
C LYS A 4 -13.40 -2.15 -6.26
N ASN A 5 -14.51 -1.57 -5.84
CA ASN A 5 -14.54 -0.33 -5.06
C ASN A 5 -14.03 -0.60 -3.63
N ASN A 6 -12.73 -0.44 -3.43
CA ASN A 6 -12.09 -0.66 -2.13
C ASN A 6 -12.48 0.39 -1.09
N ARG A 7 -12.86 1.62 -1.50
CA ARG A 7 -13.32 2.67 -0.58
C ARG A 7 -14.64 2.28 0.08
N LEU A 8 -15.60 1.87 -0.73
CA LEU A 8 -16.88 1.34 -0.24
C LEU A 8 -16.68 0.07 0.59
N ARG A 9 -15.78 -0.82 0.17
CA ARG A 9 -15.48 -2.07 0.88
C ARG A 9 -14.96 -1.81 2.30
N ARG A 10 -13.96 -0.93 2.44
CA ARG A 10 -13.36 -0.59 3.75
C ARG A 10 -14.38 0.11 4.64
N SER A 11 -15.09 1.12 4.13
CA SER A 11 -16.10 1.87 4.90
C SER A 11 -17.18 0.96 5.52
N ILE A 12 -17.56 -0.12 4.83
CA ILE A 12 -18.52 -1.10 5.37
C ILE A 12 -17.85 -2.06 6.37
N GLN A 13 -16.63 -2.52 6.10
CA GLN A 13 -15.92 -3.44 7.00
C GLN A 13 -15.50 -2.79 8.31
N ASP A 14 -15.18 -1.50 8.31
CA ASP A 14 -14.77 -0.77 9.50
C ASP A 14 -15.96 -0.53 10.45
N GLY A 15 -17.19 -0.50 9.92
CA GLY A 15 -18.41 -0.22 10.69
C GLY A 15 -19.34 -1.42 10.93
N TYR A 16 -19.16 -2.54 10.21
CA TYR A 16 -20.11 -3.66 10.23
C TYR A 16 -19.39 -5.00 10.10
N GLU A 17 -19.92 -6.02 10.80
CA GLU A 17 -19.40 -7.39 10.77
C GLU A 17 -19.46 -8.01 9.36
N SER A 18 -20.47 -7.66 8.57
CA SER A 18 -20.60 -8.13 7.19
C SER A 18 -21.42 -7.19 6.31
N PHE A 19 -21.22 -7.30 5.00
CA PHE A 19 -22.03 -6.59 3.99
C PHE A 19 -23.52 -6.95 4.08
N ALA A 20 -23.84 -8.19 4.50
CA ALA A 20 -25.21 -8.63 4.71
C ALA A 20 -25.84 -7.97 5.94
N ALA A 21 -25.08 -7.85 7.04
CA ALA A 21 -25.50 -7.13 8.24
C ALA A 21 -25.76 -5.65 7.94
N PHE A 22 -24.83 -4.99 7.22
CA PHE A 22 -25.00 -3.61 6.75
C PHE A 22 -26.29 -3.42 5.93
N ALA A 23 -26.50 -4.28 4.92
CA ALA A 23 -27.65 -4.19 4.05
C ALA A 23 -28.97 -4.37 4.83
N LYS A 24 -29.01 -5.33 5.77
CA LYS A 24 -30.17 -5.59 6.62
C LYS A 24 -30.47 -4.40 7.55
N GLN A 25 -29.45 -3.84 8.20
CA GLN A 25 -29.59 -2.73 9.15
C GLN A 25 -30.12 -1.46 8.47
N HIS A 26 -29.65 -1.15 7.28
CA HIS A 26 -30.03 0.07 6.54
C HIS A 26 -31.19 -0.11 5.57
N LYS A 27 -31.87 -1.28 5.60
CA LYS A 27 -32.97 -1.63 4.69
C LYS A 27 -32.59 -1.41 3.22
N LEU A 28 -31.40 -1.88 2.87
CA LEU A 28 -30.83 -1.84 1.53
C LEU A 28 -30.79 -3.25 0.93
N SER A 29 -30.90 -3.33 -0.40
CA SER A 29 -30.71 -4.61 -1.10
C SER A 29 -29.25 -5.02 -1.06
N TYR A 30 -28.95 -6.16 -0.45
CA TYR A 30 -27.60 -6.74 -0.40
C TYR A 30 -26.99 -6.85 -1.81
N GLY A 31 -27.75 -7.35 -2.79
CA GLY A 31 -27.29 -7.46 -4.17
C GLY A 31 -26.90 -6.11 -4.79
N THR A 32 -27.62 -5.04 -4.45
CA THR A 32 -27.28 -3.68 -4.94
C THR A 32 -25.97 -3.18 -4.34
N VAL A 33 -25.71 -3.44 -3.05
CA VAL A 33 -24.45 -3.09 -2.39
C VAL A 33 -23.28 -3.83 -3.04
N ILE A 34 -23.44 -5.14 -3.29
CA ILE A 34 -22.43 -5.96 -3.97
C ILE A 34 -22.17 -5.47 -5.40
N GLN A 35 -23.21 -5.10 -6.15
CA GLN A 35 -23.06 -4.54 -7.50
C GLN A 35 -22.24 -3.24 -7.52
N TYR A 36 -22.44 -2.36 -6.54
CA TYR A 36 -21.63 -1.15 -6.41
C TYR A 36 -20.19 -1.43 -5.99
N MET A 37 -19.98 -2.42 -5.11
CA MET A 37 -18.65 -2.86 -4.71
C MET A 37 -17.89 -3.51 -5.87
N CYS A 38 -18.57 -4.32 -6.69
CA CYS A 38 -17.98 -5.00 -7.83
C CYS A 38 -17.93 -4.14 -9.10
N LEU A 39 -18.28 -2.85 -9.02
CA LEU A 39 -18.30 -1.91 -10.14
C LEU A 39 -19.18 -2.37 -11.32
N THR A 40 -20.10 -3.30 -11.12
CA THR A 40 -21.00 -3.79 -12.17
C THR A 40 -22.20 -2.88 -12.36
N ARG A 41 -22.41 -1.95 -11.43
CA ARG A 41 -23.46 -0.93 -11.49
C ARG A 41 -22.88 0.45 -11.25
N SER A 42 -23.11 1.36 -12.19
CA SER A 42 -22.72 2.77 -12.02
C SER A 42 -23.62 3.48 -10.99
N PRO A 43 -23.04 4.25 -10.05
CA PRO A 43 -23.78 5.07 -9.10
C PRO A 43 -24.35 6.35 -9.73
N PHE A 44 -23.96 6.69 -10.96
CA PHE A 44 -24.40 7.89 -11.67
C PHE A 44 -25.61 7.64 -12.57
N LYS A 45 -26.44 8.67 -12.75
CA LYS A 45 -27.47 8.77 -13.78
C LYS A 45 -26.87 9.31 -15.08
N LYS A 46 -27.67 9.37 -16.15
CA LYS A 46 -27.27 9.94 -17.45
C LYS A 46 -26.85 11.42 -17.32
N ASP A 47 -27.48 12.14 -16.40
CA ASP A 47 -27.23 13.57 -16.16
C ASP A 47 -26.04 13.83 -15.21
N GLY A 48 -25.24 12.80 -14.89
CA GLY A 48 -24.11 12.91 -13.95
C GLY A 48 -24.50 12.94 -12.46
N SER A 49 -25.77 13.12 -12.12
CA SER A 49 -26.24 13.07 -10.72
C SER A 49 -26.19 11.66 -10.12
N PHE A 50 -26.03 11.57 -8.79
CA PHE A 50 -26.03 10.28 -8.09
C PHE A 50 -27.42 9.63 -8.09
N LYS A 51 -27.45 8.30 -8.23
CA LYS A 51 -28.66 7.50 -8.05
C LYS A 51 -29.11 7.56 -6.58
N PRO A 52 -30.43 7.54 -6.30
CA PRO A 52 -30.96 7.57 -4.94
C PRO A 52 -30.42 6.44 -4.04
N THR A 53 -30.15 5.28 -4.63
CA THR A 53 -29.56 4.13 -3.93
C THR A 53 -28.12 4.37 -3.49
N ALA A 54 -27.30 5.04 -4.31
CA ALA A 54 -25.94 5.42 -3.97
C ALA A 54 -25.93 6.47 -2.85
N LEU A 55 -26.81 7.48 -2.95
CA LEU A 55 -27.00 8.48 -1.89
C LEU A 55 -27.43 7.86 -0.55
N ARG A 56 -28.30 6.85 -0.58
CA ARG A 56 -28.72 6.13 0.63
C ARG A 56 -27.57 5.36 1.27
N ILE A 57 -26.71 4.72 0.49
CA ILE A 57 -25.53 4.02 1.00
C ILE A 57 -24.54 5.02 1.61
N ALA A 58 -24.30 6.15 0.94
CA ALA A 58 -23.42 7.21 1.46
C ALA A 58 -23.93 7.79 2.78
N ARG A 59 -25.23 8.08 2.86
CA ARG A 59 -25.88 8.52 4.10
C ARG A 59 -25.80 7.48 5.21
N ALA A 60 -25.98 6.20 4.89
CA ALA A 60 -25.87 5.11 5.86
C ALA A 60 -24.46 4.94 6.44
N LEU A 61 -23.44 5.32 5.67
CA LEU A 61 -22.04 5.30 6.07
C LEU A 61 -21.55 6.63 6.65
N GLY A 62 -22.40 7.67 6.68
CA GLY A 62 -22.00 9.00 7.14
C GLY A 62 -20.92 9.66 6.27
N ALA A 63 -20.75 9.22 5.03
CA ALA A 63 -19.71 9.69 4.13
C ALA A 63 -20.30 10.46 2.95
N ASP A 64 -19.51 11.36 2.37
CA ASP A 64 -19.91 12.07 1.16
C ASP A 64 -19.96 11.10 -0.05
N PRO A 65 -21.02 11.16 -0.89
CA PRO A 65 -21.15 10.29 -2.05
C PRO A 65 -19.96 10.36 -3.03
N SER A 66 -19.31 11.51 -3.19
CA SER A 66 -18.16 11.66 -4.09
C SER A 66 -16.91 10.93 -3.56
N VAL A 67 -16.77 10.83 -2.24
CA VAL A 67 -15.66 10.10 -1.59
C VAL A 67 -15.81 8.60 -1.83
N LEU A 68 -17.02 8.07 -1.66
CA LEU A 68 -17.33 6.65 -1.87
C LEU A 68 -17.37 6.26 -3.35
N TYR A 69 -17.79 7.19 -4.20
CA TYR A 69 -18.01 6.97 -5.63
C TYR A 69 -17.26 8.01 -6.47
N PRO A 70 -15.92 7.99 -6.48
CA PRO A 70 -15.16 8.92 -7.32
C PRO A 70 -15.46 8.65 -8.81
N PRO A 71 -15.70 9.69 -9.63
CA PRO A 71 -16.02 9.53 -11.05
C PRO A 71 -14.97 8.70 -11.82
N ASP A 72 -13.69 8.92 -11.51
CA ASP A 72 -12.56 8.25 -12.18
C ASP A 72 -12.63 6.73 -12.06
N LEU A 73 -13.12 6.22 -10.92
CA LEU A 73 -13.27 4.78 -10.69
C LEU A 73 -14.30 4.12 -11.61
N TYR A 74 -15.29 4.88 -12.07
CA TYR A 74 -16.37 4.40 -12.93
C TYR A 74 -16.18 4.82 -14.40
N GLY A 75 -15.17 5.64 -14.70
CA GLY A 75 -14.73 6.00 -16.05
C GLY A 75 -13.69 5.05 -16.63
N LEU A 76 -13.13 4.13 -15.84
CA LEU A 76 -12.16 3.15 -16.31
C LEU A 76 -12.83 2.14 -17.28
N PRO A 77 -12.26 1.91 -18.48
CA PRO A 77 -12.72 0.82 -19.33
C PRO A 77 -12.54 -0.50 -18.56
N GLN A 78 -13.63 -1.24 -18.34
CA GLN A 78 -13.58 -2.59 -17.78
C GLN A 78 -13.07 -3.56 -18.86
N THR A 79 -11.81 -3.41 -19.26
CA THR A 79 -11.17 -4.28 -20.23
C THR A 79 -10.82 -5.58 -19.53
N ARG A 80 -11.69 -6.58 -19.66
CA ARG A 80 -11.33 -7.96 -19.30
C ARG A 80 -10.31 -8.44 -20.33
N PHE A 81 -9.03 -8.35 -20.00
CA PHE A 81 -7.96 -8.88 -20.83
C PHE A 81 -7.65 -10.32 -20.42
N THR A 82 -7.99 -11.26 -21.30
CA THR A 82 -7.59 -12.66 -21.20
C THR A 82 -6.39 -12.87 -22.10
N LEU A 83 -5.24 -13.20 -21.52
CA LEU A 83 -4.02 -13.53 -22.24
C LEU A 83 -3.72 -15.02 -22.03
N GLU A 84 -3.67 -15.79 -23.12
CA GLU A 84 -3.13 -17.14 -23.08
C GLU A 84 -1.60 -17.04 -23.10
N VAL A 85 -0.96 -17.50 -22.03
CA VAL A 85 0.49 -17.38 -21.85
C VAL A 85 1.08 -18.78 -21.79
N ASP A 86 2.05 -19.05 -22.65
CA ASP A 86 2.86 -20.27 -22.60
C ASP A 86 3.72 -20.29 -21.32
N MET A 87 3.90 -21.44 -20.68
CA MET A 87 4.56 -21.58 -19.36
C MET A 87 5.98 -20.99 -19.33
N LYS A 88 6.67 -20.97 -20.47
CA LYS A 88 8.00 -20.34 -20.62
C LYS A 88 7.94 -18.81 -20.58
N GLN A 89 6.83 -18.21 -21.02
CA GLN A 89 6.61 -16.77 -20.99
C GLN A 89 5.99 -16.30 -19.67
N LEU A 90 5.44 -17.21 -18.85
CA LEU A 90 4.84 -16.91 -17.55
C LEU A 90 5.85 -16.29 -16.57
N SER A 91 7.11 -16.72 -16.59
CA SER A 91 8.16 -16.16 -15.72
C SER A 91 8.54 -14.71 -16.08
N ALA A 92 8.52 -14.38 -17.38
CA ALA A 92 8.73 -13.03 -17.89
C ALA A 92 7.50 -12.14 -17.68
N ALA A 93 6.30 -12.66 -17.96
CA ALA A 93 5.04 -11.99 -17.72
C ALA A 93 4.80 -11.70 -16.24
N ARG A 94 5.25 -12.56 -15.31
CA ARG A 94 5.16 -12.33 -13.86
C ARG A 94 5.91 -11.06 -13.42
N ARG A 95 7.04 -10.73 -14.06
CA ARG A 95 7.76 -9.47 -13.81
C ARG A 95 6.95 -8.26 -14.30
N GLY A 96 6.37 -8.34 -15.49
CA GLY A 96 5.51 -7.28 -16.04
C GLY A 96 4.20 -7.07 -15.27
N ILE A 97 3.55 -8.16 -14.84
CA ILE A 97 2.32 -8.12 -14.02
C ILE A 97 2.62 -7.61 -12.60
N GLY A 98 3.82 -7.87 -12.08
CA GLY A 98 4.31 -7.30 -10.82
C GLY A 98 4.32 -5.76 -10.84
N LEU A 99 4.86 -5.16 -11.91
CA LEU A 99 4.87 -3.70 -12.12
C LEU A 99 3.46 -3.09 -12.28
N LEU A 100 2.53 -3.83 -12.89
CA LEU A 100 1.15 -3.35 -13.09
C LEU A 100 0.28 -3.49 -11.82
N SER A 101 0.67 -4.38 -10.89
CA SER A 101 -0.04 -4.60 -9.62
C SER A 101 0.40 -3.62 -8.53
N SER A 102 1.59 -3.03 -8.64
CA SER A 102 2.02 -1.87 -7.87
C SER A 102 1.37 -0.61 -8.41
N GLY A 103 0.05 -0.50 -8.26
CA GLY A 103 -0.64 0.79 -8.23
C GLY A 103 -0.31 1.57 -6.96
N GLN A 104 0.97 1.64 -6.59
CA GLN A 104 1.48 2.75 -5.80
C GLN A 104 1.60 3.90 -6.79
N GLU A 105 0.49 4.62 -7.01
CA GLU A 105 0.64 6.06 -7.16
C GLU A 105 1.35 6.51 -5.89
N VAL A 106 2.64 6.75 -6.02
CA VAL A 106 3.44 7.43 -5.02
C VAL A 106 2.89 8.86 -5.00
N LEU A 107 1.80 9.08 -4.27
CA LEU A 107 1.39 10.41 -3.84
C LEU A 107 2.38 10.87 -2.74
N ASP A 108 3.69 10.83 -3.01
CA ASP A 108 4.75 11.39 -2.15
C ASP A 108 5.32 12.68 -2.77
N ASP A 109 4.41 13.56 -3.19
CA ASP A 109 4.74 14.94 -3.56
C ASP A 109 4.49 15.91 -2.38
N ASP A 110 4.44 15.41 -1.14
CA ASP A 110 4.59 16.26 0.04
C ASP A 110 6.08 16.34 0.43
N PRO A 111 6.80 17.42 0.09
CA PRO A 111 8.20 17.61 0.50
C PRO A 111 8.37 17.63 2.03
N ILE A 112 7.28 17.86 2.76
CA ILE A 112 7.22 17.83 4.22
C ILE A 112 7.38 16.38 4.74
N ILE A 113 6.77 15.39 4.08
CA ILE A 113 6.85 13.96 4.46
C ILE A 113 8.23 13.38 4.08
N ARG A 114 8.75 13.71 2.89
CA ARG A 114 10.14 13.34 2.52
C ARG A 114 11.18 13.96 3.47
N GLY A 115 10.92 15.18 3.95
CA GLY A 115 11.78 15.88 4.89
C GLY A 115 11.81 15.22 6.27
N SER A 116 10.66 14.74 6.79
CA SER A 116 10.61 13.97 8.04
C SER A 116 11.33 12.63 7.90
N ASP A 117 11.04 11.87 6.85
CA ASP A 117 11.57 10.51 6.67
C ASP A 117 13.10 10.51 6.49
N SER A 118 13.64 11.46 5.72
CA SER A 118 15.09 11.64 5.58
C SER A 118 15.77 11.97 6.92
N SER A 119 15.15 12.81 7.74
CA SER A 119 15.69 13.19 9.05
C SER A 119 15.66 12.03 10.04
N GLU A 120 14.63 11.20 9.98
CA GLU A 120 14.47 10.01 10.84
C GLU A 120 15.44 8.91 10.44
N ILE A 121 15.63 8.66 9.13
CA ILE A 121 16.65 7.73 8.64
C ILE A 121 18.04 8.18 9.06
N THR A 122 18.35 9.47 8.95
CA THR A 122 19.66 10.02 9.37
C THR A 122 19.89 9.88 10.87
N ARG A 123 18.84 10.05 11.69
CA ARG A 123 18.89 9.81 13.15
C ARG A 123 19.02 8.33 13.48
N ALA A 124 18.35 7.45 12.75
CA ALA A 124 18.47 6.01 12.95
C ALA A 124 19.89 5.53 12.62
N LEU A 125 20.47 6.03 11.53
CA LEU A 125 21.83 5.67 11.11
C LEU A 125 22.91 6.18 12.08
N SER A 126 22.70 7.30 12.78
CA SER A 126 23.70 7.84 13.72
C SER A 126 23.88 7.00 14.99
N ILE A 127 22.95 6.09 15.29
CA ILE A 127 23.03 5.13 16.41
C ILE A 127 24.01 4.00 16.09
N LEU A 128 24.17 3.70 14.81
CA LEU A 128 24.96 2.58 14.33
C LEU A 128 26.44 2.96 14.25
N MET A 129 27.31 1.94 14.30
CA MET A 129 28.73 2.18 14.06
C MET A 129 28.95 2.61 12.60
N PRO A 130 29.97 3.42 12.28
CA PRO A 130 30.20 3.91 10.91
C PRO A 130 30.22 2.79 9.86
N LYS A 131 30.81 1.64 10.20
CA LYS A 131 30.84 0.45 9.31
C LYS A 131 29.45 -0.18 9.10
N GLU A 132 28.62 -0.22 10.14
CA GLU A 132 27.25 -0.75 10.05
C GLU A 132 26.37 0.17 9.20
N GLN A 133 26.53 1.48 9.36
CA GLN A 133 25.87 2.50 8.55
C GLN A 133 26.24 2.37 7.06
N GLU A 134 27.53 2.27 6.73
CA GLU A 134 27.98 2.13 5.34
C GLU A 134 27.43 0.85 4.67
N ILE A 135 27.45 -0.27 5.40
CA ILE A 135 26.95 -1.55 4.89
C ILE A 135 25.43 -1.50 4.67
N LEU A 136 24.66 -0.95 5.63
CA LEU A 136 23.21 -0.79 5.47
C LEU A 136 22.85 0.19 4.35
N SER A 137 23.62 1.28 4.21
CA SER A 137 23.47 2.22 3.12
C SER A 137 23.72 1.57 1.75
N CYS A 138 24.70 0.65 1.65
CA CYS A 138 24.89 -0.15 0.44
C CYS A 138 23.74 -1.13 0.22
N LEU A 139 23.26 -1.84 1.24
CA LEU A 139 22.23 -2.86 1.09
C LEU A 139 20.86 -2.30 0.69
N TYR A 140 20.47 -1.17 1.29
CA TYR A 140 19.14 -0.59 1.12
C TYR A 140 19.12 0.66 0.23
N GLY A 141 20.28 1.09 -0.26
CA GLY A 141 20.40 2.22 -1.17
C GLY A 141 20.05 3.57 -0.55
N ILE A 142 20.40 3.78 0.73
CA ILE A 142 20.01 5.00 1.47
C ILE A 142 20.80 6.23 1.00
N THR A 143 22.10 6.06 0.74
CA THR A 143 23.00 7.14 0.27
C THR A 143 23.65 6.85 -1.08
N GLN A 144 23.49 5.63 -1.60
CA GLN A 144 24.09 5.15 -2.85
C GLN A 144 23.16 4.11 -3.51
N GLU A 145 23.53 3.56 -4.66
CA GLU A 145 22.76 2.50 -5.31
C GLU A 145 22.69 1.24 -4.42
N SER A 146 21.51 0.60 -4.36
CA SER A 146 21.32 -0.62 -3.59
C SER A 146 22.10 -1.78 -4.22
N MET A 147 22.98 -2.39 -3.44
CA MET A 147 23.79 -3.55 -3.83
C MET A 147 23.30 -4.80 -3.09
N SER A 148 23.42 -5.95 -3.74
CA SER A 148 23.15 -7.25 -3.13
C SER A 148 24.11 -7.56 -1.97
N ARG A 149 23.79 -8.55 -1.14
CA ARG A 149 24.67 -8.96 -0.03
C ARG A 149 26.00 -9.51 -0.54
N GLU A 150 25.97 -10.15 -1.70
CA GLU A 150 27.12 -10.71 -2.40
C GLU A 150 28.03 -9.58 -2.91
N GLU A 151 27.47 -8.56 -3.56
CA GLU A 151 28.23 -7.40 -4.03
C GLU A 151 28.77 -6.56 -2.87
N CYS A 152 28.02 -6.42 -1.78
CA CYS A 152 28.50 -5.79 -0.55
C CYS A 152 29.65 -6.58 0.08
N ALA A 153 29.56 -7.91 0.13
CA ALA A 153 30.61 -8.78 0.63
C ALA A 153 31.92 -8.58 -0.15
N GLU A 154 31.85 -8.53 -1.48
CA GLU A 154 33.00 -8.21 -2.34
C GLU A 154 33.54 -6.80 -2.10
N LYS A 155 32.67 -5.79 -2.00
CA LYS A 155 33.08 -4.39 -1.79
C LYS A 155 33.78 -4.16 -0.45
N PHE A 156 33.31 -4.79 0.62
CA PHE A 156 33.84 -4.63 1.97
C PHE A 156 34.90 -5.69 2.34
N ASN A 157 35.25 -6.61 1.44
CA ASN A 157 36.10 -7.78 1.70
C ASN A 157 35.64 -8.60 2.93
N LEU A 158 34.33 -8.80 3.05
CA LEU A 158 33.69 -9.57 4.10
C LEU A 158 33.01 -10.80 3.51
N SER A 159 32.78 -11.83 4.31
CA SER A 159 31.91 -12.93 3.92
C SER A 159 30.44 -12.50 3.94
N VAL A 160 29.61 -13.16 3.14
CA VAL A 160 28.16 -12.94 3.13
C VAL A 160 27.55 -13.15 4.52
N ASP A 161 28.08 -14.09 5.30
CA ASP A 161 27.62 -14.34 6.67
C ASP A 161 28.03 -13.24 7.66
N GLU A 162 29.18 -12.59 7.45
CA GLU A 162 29.55 -11.41 8.23
C GLU A 162 28.63 -10.22 7.91
N ILE A 163 28.29 -10.01 6.63
CA ILE A 163 27.30 -9.00 6.24
C ILE A 163 25.95 -9.28 6.90
N ARG A 164 25.47 -10.53 6.89
CA ARG A 164 24.22 -10.92 7.58
C ARG A 164 24.28 -10.67 9.08
N LYS A 165 25.40 -10.99 9.74
CA LYS A 165 25.58 -10.73 11.18
C LYS A 165 25.51 -9.23 11.48
N ILE A 166 26.14 -8.42 10.64
CA ILE A 166 26.11 -6.95 10.75
C ILE A 166 24.68 -6.42 10.55
N GLU A 167 23.96 -6.91 9.55
CA GLU A 167 22.54 -6.57 9.28
C GLU A 167 21.66 -6.87 10.50
N ILE A 168 21.80 -8.08 11.09
CA ILE A 168 21.05 -8.49 12.28
C ILE A 168 21.40 -7.62 13.49
N ASN A 169 22.69 -7.38 13.74
CA ASN A 169 23.13 -6.55 14.87
C ASN A 169 22.63 -5.11 14.76
N ALA A 170 22.66 -4.54 13.56
CA ALA A 170 22.14 -3.20 13.32
C ALA A 170 20.61 -3.16 13.53
N TYR A 171 19.87 -4.13 13.00
CA TYR A 171 18.42 -4.24 13.21
C TYR A 171 18.05 -4.35 14.70
N MET A 172 18.80 -5.14 15.46
CA MET A 172 18.61 -5.25 16.92
C MET A 172 18.83 -3.92 17.64
N LYS A 173 19.88 -3.16 17.28
CA LYS A 173 20.16 -1.84 17.87
C LYS A 173 19.04 -0.84 17.56
N LEU A 174 18.59 -0.80 16.31
CA LEU A 174 17.48 0.06 15.88
C LEU A 174 16.18 -0.31 16.63
N SER A 175 15.85 -1.59 16.73
CA SER A 175 14.65 -2.05 17.44
C SER A 175 14.66 -1.73 18.95
N VAL A 176 15.83 -1.75 19.59
CA VAL A 176 15.95 -1.37 21.01
C VAL A 176 15.74 0.13 21.20
N GLU A 177 16.23 0.96 20.29
CA GLU A 177 16.06 2.41 20.38
C GLU A 177 14.63 2.86 20.02
N ASP A 178 13.99 2.22 19.05
CA ASP A 178 12.56 2.42 18.76
C ASP A 178 11.69 2.16 19.99
N ARG A 179 11.99 1.10 20.75
CA ARG A 179 11.31 0.81 22.03
C ARG A 179 11.57 1.90 23.08
N LYS A 180 12.76 2.49 23.13
CA LYS A 180 13.06 3.62 24.03
C LYS A 180 12.36 4.90 23.61
N LEU A 181 12.18 5.16 22.32
CA LEU A 181 11.41 6.28 21.79
C LEU A 181 9.92 6.15 22.14
N VAL A 182 9.35 4.95 22.02
CA VAL A 182 7.97 4.65 22.44
C VAL A 182 7.80 4.71 23.97
N MET A 183 8.86 4.45 24.74
CA MET A 183 8.86 4.52 26.21
C MET A 183 9.25 5.87 26.81
N ARG A 184 9.46 6.94 26.03
CA ARG A 184 9.65 8.28 26.63
C ARG A 184 8.30 8.74 27.18
N PRO A 185 8.11 8.88 28.51
CA PRO A 185 6.89 9.44 29.04
C PRO A 185 6.79 10.89 28.55
N PHE A 186 5.66 11.23 27.94
CA PHE A 186 5.28 12.61 27.70
C PHE A 186 5.46 13.39 29.01
N ARG A 187 6.43 14.30 29.04
CA ARG A 187 6.69 15.20 30.17
C ARG A 187 6.56 16.63 29.71
#